data_AF-A0A4W5Q065-F1
#
_entry.id   AF-A0A4W5Q065-F1
#
_cell.length_a   1.000
_cell.length_b   1.000
_cell.length_c   1.000
_cell.angle_alpha   90.00
_cell.angle_beta   90.00
_cell.angle_gamma   90.00
#
_symmetry.space_group_name_H-M   'P 1'
#
loop_
_entity.id
_entity.type
_entity.pdbx_description
1 polymer ?
#
loop_
_entity_poly.entity_id
_entity_poly.type
_entity_poly.pdbx_seq_one_letter_code
_entity_poly.pdbx_strand_id
1 'polypeptide(L)'
;TLCCVSTLGLAITLCCVSTLGLLFDLVYREETLLNVIKSVTRNGRSIVLTAVLALILVYLFSIVGYIFFKDDFILETMEILVSEVGLMLDVFSCVPNLPDIVVVGEDMEDGKERTCDSLLMCIVTVLSHGLRSGGGVGDVLRKPSKEEPLFAARVIYDLLFFFMVIIIVLNLIFGVIIDTFADLRSEKQKKEEVLKTTCFICGLERDKFDNKTVTFEEHIKEEHNMWHYLFFIVLVKVKDSTEYTGPESYVAEMIKEHNLDWFPRMRAMSLVSSDAEGEQNEIRNLQEKLESAMRLVCNLSGQLTELKEQVTKKYHLPFEELLLRASQVSNEDIQWFFC
;
A
#
# COMPACT_ATOMS: atom_id res chain seq x y z
N THR A 1 -31.63 -31.60 -40.08
CA THR A 1 -30.31 -30.93 -40.21
C THR A 1 -30.24 -29.62 -39.44
N LEU A 2 -31.22 -28.70 -39.56
CA LEU A 2 -31.23 -27.44 -38.77
C LEU A 2 -31.17 -27.65 -37.24
N CYS A 3 -31.93 -28.59 -36.66
CA CYS A 3 -31.87 -28.87 -35.21
C CYS A 3 -30.50 -29.40 -34.75
N CYS A 4 -29.79 -30.18 -35.57
CA CYS A 4 -28.48 -30.72 -35.23
C CYS A 4 -27.40 -29.62 -35.22
N VAL A 5 -27.49 -28.65 -36.13
CA VAL A 5 -26.57 -27.49 -36.18
C VAL A 5 -26.83 -26.55 -35.00
N SER A 6 -28.09 -26.34 -34.62
CA SER A 6 -28.43 -25.54 -33.43
C SER A 6 -27.99 -26.20 -32.11
N THR A 7 -28.14 -27.52 -31.98
CA THR A 7 -27.66 -28.24 -30.77
C THR A 7 -26.14 -28.32 -30.69
N LEU A 8 -25.45 -28.44 -31.83
CA LEU A 8 -23.99 -28.45 -31.90
C LEU A 8 -23.41 -27.05 -31.64
N GLY A 9 -24.06 -25.99 -32.15
CA GLY A 9 -23.71 -24.60 -31.88
C GLY A 9 -23.86 -24.25 -30.39
N LEU A 10 -24.98 -24.63 -29.76
CA LEU A 10 -25.17 -24.49 -28.31
C LEU A 10 -24.12 -25.28 -27.53
N ALA A 11 -23.79 -26.52 -27.93
CA ALA A 11 -22.77 -27.33 -27.27
C ALA A 11 -21.37 -26.72 -27.38
N ILE A 12 -21.00 -26.11 -28.52
CA ILE A 12 -19.73 -25.41 -28.69
C ILE A 12 -19.70 -24.13 -27.85
N THR A 13 -20.77 -23.33 -27.83
CA THR A 13 -20.86 -22.13 -26.99
C THR A 13 -20.80 -22.50 -25.49
N LEU A 14 -21.50 -23.56 -25.07
CA LEU A 14 -21.42 -24.09 -23.70
C LEU A 14 -20.02 -24.61 -23.38
N CYS A 15 -19.36 -25.30 -24.33
CA CYS A 15 -17.98 -25.79 -24.16
C CYS A 15 -16.97 -24.62 -24.07
N CYS A 16 -17.12 -23.57 -24.88
CA CYS A 16 -16.29 -22.36 -24.81
C CYS A 16 -16.49 -21.59 -23.50
N VAL A 17 -17.73 -21.44 -23.02
CA VAL A 17 -18.02 -20.78 -21.74
C VAL A 17 -17.52 -21.61 -20.55
N SER A 18 -17.65 -22.93 -20.60
CA SER A 18 -17.15 -23.81 -19.55
C SER A 18 -15.62 -23.94 -19.55
N THR A 19 -14.97 -23.96 -20.71
CA THR A 19 -13.48 -23.90 -20.80
C THR A 19 -12.94 -22.55 -20.35
N LEU A 20 -13.60 -21.43 -20.67
CA LEU A 20 -13.22 -20.11 -20.17
C LEU A 20 -13.43 -19.99 -18.64
N GLY A 21 -14.54 -20.54 -18.11
CA GLY A 21 -14.82 -20.60 -16.68
C GLY A 21 -13.82 -21.46 -15.91
N LEU A 22 -13.49 -22.65 -16.43
CA LEU A 22 -12.46 -23.52 -15.85
C LEU A 22 -11.06 -22.88 -15.87
N LEU A 23 -10.74 -22.10 -16.90
CA LEU A 23 -9.48 -21.37 -16.98
C LEU A 23 -9.42 -20.22 -15.95
N PHE A 24 -10.53 -19.52 -15.75
CA PHE A 24 -10.64 -18.48 -14.72
C PHE A 24 -10.57 -19.09 -13.31
N ASP A 25 -11.24 -20.22 -13.08
CA ASP A 25 -11.14 -20.97 -11.83
C ASP A 25 -9.70 -21.44 -11.56
N LEU A 26 -8.96 -21.85 -12.59
CA LEU A 26 -7.53 -22.18 -12.48
C LEU A 26 -6.70 -20.97 -12.03
N VAL A 27 -6.95 -19.79 -12.61
CA VAL A 27 -6.28 -18.54 -12.25
C VAL A 27 -6.58 -18.13 -10.80
N TYR A 28 -7.82 -18.35 -10.34
CA TYR A 28 -8.22 -18.04 -8.96
C TYR A 28 -7.69 -19.02 -7.93
N ARG A 29 -7.38 -20.26 -8.34
CA ARG A 29 -6.84 -21.30 -7.46
C ARG A 29 -5.34 -21.13 -7.20
N GLU A 30 -4.62 -20.55 -8.14
CA GLU A 30 -3.17 -20.40 -8.05
C GLU A 30 -2.77 -19.07 -7.42
N GLU A 31 -2.19 -19.10 -6.22
CA GLU A 31 -1.83 -17.90 -5.46
C GLU A 31 -0.85 -16.98 -6.21
N THR A 32 0.04 -17.56 -7.03
CA THR A 32 1.02 -16.81 -7.80
C THR A 32 0.35 -15.93 -8.87
N LEU A 33 -0.64 -16.46 -9.59
CA LEU A 33 -1.40 -15.72 -10.61
C LEU A 33 -2.31 -14.67 -9.98
N LEU A 34 -2.93 -15.00 -8.84
CA LEU A 34 -3.74 -14.05 -8.10
C LEU A 34 -2.92 -12.84 -7.62
N ASN A 35 -1.65 -13.05 -7.25
CA ASN A 35 -0.74 -11.95 -6.89
C ASN A 35 -0.44 -11.01 -8.07
N VAL A 36 -0.37 -11.52 -9.30
CA VAL A 36 -0.21 -10.70 -10.52
C VAL A 36 -1.46 -9.86 -10.77
N ILE A 37 -2.66 -10.42 -10.60
CA ILE A 37 -3.91 -9.65 -10.72
C ILE A 37 -3.99 -8.60 -9.61
N LYS A 38 -3.54 -8.96 -8.41
CA LYS A 38 -3.50 -8.07 -7.25
C LYS A 38 -2.56 -6.88 -7.46
N SER A 39 -1.45 -7.03 -8.19
CA SER A 39 -0.56 -5.89 -8.46
C SER A 39 -1.26 -4.82 -9.29
N VAL A 40 -1.98 -5.22 -10.34
CA VAL A 40 -2.74 -4.30 -11.20
C VAL A 40 -3.94 -3.68 -10.45
N THR A 41 -4.63 -4.45 -9.62
CA THR A 41 -5.85 -3.97 -8.93
C THR A 41 -5.56 -3.15 -7.67
N ARG A 42 -4.45 -3.39 -6.96
CA ARG A 42 -4.11 -2.67 -5.71
C ARG A 42 -3.92 -1.17 -5.91
N ASN A 43 -3.24 -0.77 -6.98
CA ASN A 43 -3.05 0.63 -7.34
C ASN A 43 -3.87 1.04 -8.58
N GLY A 44 -5.03 0.41 -8.75
CA GLY A 44 -5.89 0.62 -9.93
C GLY A 44 -6.27 2.09 -10.14
N ARG A 45 -6.40 2.89 -9.08
CA ARG A 45 -6.67 4.33 -9.18
C ARG A 45 -5.59 5.06 -9.98
N SER A 46 -4.32 4.77 -9.73
CA SER A 46 -3.19 5.42 -10.41
C SER A 46 -3.09 4.98 -11.87
N ILE A 47 -3.36 3.70 -12.14
CA ILE A 47 -3.43 3.17 -13.51
C ILE A 47 -4.57 3.82 -14.29
N VAL A 48 -5.77 3.90 -13.70
CA VAL A 48 -6.94 4.55 -14.32
C VAL A 48 -6.65 6.04 -14.57
N LEU A 49 -6.06 6.75 -13.61
CA LEU A 49 -5.69 8.15 -13.80
C LEU A 49 -4.68 8.34 -14.95
N THR A 50 -3.70 7.44 -15.04
CA THR A 50 -2.71 7.44 -16.13
C THR A 50 -3.36 7.10 -17.47
N ALA A 51 -4.31 6.16 -17.51
CA ALA A 51 -5.06 5.83 -18.72
C ALA A 51 -5.97 6.97 -19.16
N VAL A 52 -6.59 7.70 -18.22
CA VAL A 52 -7.34 8.93 -18.51
C VAL A 52 -6.42 10.02 -19.07
N LEU A 53 -5.22 10.20 -18.48
CA LEU A 53 -4.21 11.12 -19.03
C LEU A 53 -3.80 10.71 -20.45
N ALA A 54 -3.58 9.41 -20.70
CA ALA A 54 -3.29 8.87 -22.02
C ALA A 54 -4.40 9.20 -23.02
N LEU A 55 -5.65 8.98 -22.63
CA LEU A 55 -6.82 9.26 -23.46
C LEU A 55 -6.96 10.76 -23.77
N ILE A 56 -6.72 11.64 -22.79
CA ILE A 56 -6.72 13.10 -22.99
C ILE A 56 -5.61 13.50 -23.97
N LEU A 57 -4.40 12.96 -23.81
CA LEU A 57 -3.29 13.26 -24.73
C LEU A 57 -3.60 12.78 -26.15
N VAL A 58 -4.05 11.54 -26.30
CA VAL A 58 -4.47 11.01 -27.61
C VAL A 58 -5.58 11.87 -28.22
N TYR A 59 -6.57 12.27 -27.43
CA TYR A 59 -7.64 13.17 -27.88
C TYR A 59 -7.10 14.50 -28.43
N LEU A 60 -6.15 15.14 -27.73
CA LEU A 60 -5.51 16.39 -28.19
C LEU A 60 -4.75 16.18 -29.50
N PHE A 61 -3.97 15.10 -29.61
CA PHE A 61 -3.26 14.75 -30.85
C PHE A 61 -4.24 14.46 -32.00
N SER A 62 -5.36 13.76 -31.73
CA SER A 62 -6.40 13.50 -32.74
C SER A 62 -7.09 14.77 -33.23
N ILE A 63 -7.31 15.79 -32.39
CA ILE A 63 -7.83 17.09 -32.84
C ILE A 63 -6.84 17.77 -33.79
N VAL A 64 -5.55 17.80 -33.42
CA VAL A 64 -4.51 18.40 -34.25
C VAL A 64 -4.39 17.64 -35.57
N GLY A 65 -4.41 16.30 -35.53
CA GLY A 65 -4.42 15.44 -36.70
C GLY A 65 -5.63 15.68 -37.61
N TYR A 66 -6.82 15.84 -37.03
CA TYR A 66 -8.06 16.10 -37.77
C TYR A 66 -8.06 17.48 -38.46
N ILE A 67 -7.48 18.51 -37.84
CA ILE A 67 -7.48 19.86 -38.41
C ILE A 67 -6.39 20.02 -39.48
N PHE A 68 -5.20 19.47 -39.27
CA PHE A 68 -4.04 19.72 -40.14
C PHE A 68 -3.68 18.59 -41.09
N PHE A 69 -4.00 17.33 -40.76
CA PHE A 69 -3.52 16.14 -41.46
C PHE A 69 -4.64 15.16 -41.83
N LYS A 70 -5.89 15.63 -41.93
CA LYS A 70 -7.07 14.79 -42.22
C LYS A 70 -6.87 13.89 -43.44
N ASP A 71 -6.33 14.46 -44.53
CA ASP A 71 -6.17 13.77 -45.80
C ASP A 71 -5.04 12.72 -45.80
N ASP A 72 -4.16 12.72 -44.79
CA ASP A 72 -3.05 11.76 -44.68
C ASP A 72 -3.42 10.47 -43.92
N PHE A 73 -4.62 10.40 -43.31
CA PHE A 73 -5.16 9.20 -42.66
C PHE A 73 -5.79 8.25 -43.68
N ILE A 74 -4.94 7.55 -44.42
CA ILE A 74 -5.32 6.58 -45.42
C ILE A 74 -4.85 5.20 -44.97
N LEU A 75 -5.78 4.27 -44.77
CA LEU A 75 -5.47 2.90 -44.40
C LEU A 75 -5.67 1.98 -45.61
N GLU A 76 -4.72 1.08 -45.83
CA GLU A 76 -4.87 0.01 -46.81
C GLU A 76 -5.83 -1.05 -46.24
N THR A 77 -7.00 -1.15 -46.85
CA THR A 77 -8.05 -2.13 -46.53
C THR A 77 -8.15 -3.13 -47.67
N MET A 78 -8.18 -4.42 -47.36
CA MET A 78 -8.65 -5.39 -48.35
C MET A 78 -10.17 -5.21 -48.51
N GLU A 79 -10.62 -4.91 -49.72
CA GLU A 79 -12.04 -4.98 -50.05
C GLU A 79 -12.52 -6.42 -49.84
N ILE A 80 -13.44 -6.58 -48.89
CA ILE A 80 -14.16 -7.83 -48.75
C ILE A 80 -15.23 -7.82 -49.83
N LEU A 81 -15.00 -8.53 -50.95
CA LEU A 81 -16.04 -8.80 -51.92
C LEU A 81 -17.05 -9.77 -51.27
N VAL A 82 -18.01 -9.23 -50.53
CA VAL A 82 -19.17 -9.99 -50.07
C VAL A 82 -20.04 -10.22 -51.31
N SER A 83 -19.72 -11.28 -52.06
CA SER A 83 -20.69 -11.88 -52.95
C SER A 83 -21.86 -12.33 -52.08
N GLU A 84 -23.00 -11.65 -52.22
CA GLU A 84 -24.25 -11.93 -51.52
C GLU A 84 -24.89 -13.23 -52.04
N VAL A 85 -24.15 -14.34 -52.11
CA VAL A 85 -24.66 -15.71 -52.27
C VAL A 85 -23.61 -16.69 -51.72
N GLY A 86 -23.79 -17.22 -50.49
CA GLY A 86 -23.01 -18.39 -50.05
C GLY A 86 -22.83 -18.67 -48.56
N LEU A 87 -23.23 -17.78 -47.65
CA LEU A 87 -23.07 -18.03 -46.20
C LEU A 87 -24.20 -18.90 -45.61
N MET A 88 -24.38 -20.12 -46.13
CA MET A 88 -24.81 -21.29 -45.33
C MET A 88 -24.66 -22.62 -46.09
N LEU A 89 -23.51 -22.95 -46.68
CA LEU A 89 -23.08 -24.34 -46.85
C LEU A 89 -21.61 -24.35 -47.27
N ASP A 90 -20.72 -24.78 -46.36
CA ASP A 90 -19.61 -25.68 -46.68
C ASP A 90 -18.76 -25.93 -45.43
N VAL A 91 -19.39 -26.63 -44.49
CA VAL A 91 -18.68 -27.57 -43.61
C VAL A 91 -19.26 -28.93 -43.96
N PHE A 92 -18.54 -29.67 -44.83
CA PHE A 92 -18.82 -30.97 -45.46
C PHE A 92 -19.52 -30.95 -46.84
N SER A 93 -18.74 -31.12 -47.93
CA SER A 93 -18.80 -32.37 -48.70
C SER A 93 -17.69 -32.49 -49.75
N CYS A 94 -17.02 -33.63 -49.76
CA CYS A 94 -16.30 -34.15 -50.92
C CYS A 94 -17.31 -34.42 -52.05
N VAL A 95 -17.29 -33.64 -53.14
CA VAL A 95 -17.82 -34.06 -54.45
C VAL A 95 -16.85 -33.58 -55.54
N PRO A 96 -16.36 -34.46 -56.43
CA PRO A 96 -15.40 -34.09 -57.46
C PRO A 96 -16.09 -33.54 -58.72
N ASN A 97 -15.51 -32.44 -59.23
CA ASN A 97 -15.67 -31.84 -60.57
C ASN A 97 -16.89 -30.93 -60.83
N LEU A 98 -16.63 -29.62 -60.82
CA LEU A 98 -17.22 -28.64 -61.76
C LEU A 98 -16.22 -27.48 -61.94
N PRO A 99 -16.02 -26.92 -63.16
CA PRO A 99 -14.83 -26.12 -63.46
C PRO A 99 -14.97 -24.69 -62.91
N ASP A 100 -13.94 -24.23 -62.22
CA ASP A 100 -13.81 -22.83 -61.79
C ASP A 100 -13.62 -21.93 -63.01
N ILE A 101 -14.66 -21.19 -63.37
CA ILE A 101 -14.54 -19.94 -64.11
C ILE A 101 -14.04 -18.90 -63.10
N VAL A 102 -12.73 -18.74 -62.99
CA VAL A 102 -12.13 -17.58 -62.35
C VAL A 102 -12.12 -16.44 -63.37
N VAL A 103 -13.10 -15.55 -63.30
CA VAL A 103 -12.98 -14.22 -63.90
C VAL A 103 -12.03 -13.43 -63.00
N VAL A 104 -10.76 -13.38 -63.37
CA VAL A 104 -9.86 -12.31 -62.91
C VAL A 104 -10.32 -11.06 -63.65
N GLY A 105 -11.18 -10.28 -63.01
CA GLY A 105 -11.40 -8.90 -63.38
C GLY A 105 -10.15 -8.11 -63.01
N GLU A 106 -9.36 -7.75 -64.02
CA GLU A 106 -8.37 -6.70 -63.91
C GLU A 106 -9.11 -5.39 -63.62
N ASP A 107 -8.85 -4.81 -62.44
CA ASP A 107 -8.72 -3.37 -62.19
C ASP A 107 -8.10 -3.20 -60.79
N MET A 108 -6.76 -3.09 -60.76
CA MET A 108 -6.03 -2.69 -59.55
C MET A 108 -6.17 -1.18 -59.34
N GLU A 109 -7.24 -0.74 -58.68
CA GLU A 109 -7.31 0.60 -58.07
C GLU A 109 -7.37 0.47 -56.55
N ASP A 110 -6.17 0.48 -55.96
CA ASP A 110 -5.82 0.95 -54.61
C ASP A 110 -6.93 0.89 -53.54
N GLY A 111 -7.00 -0.21 -52.78
CA GLY A 111 -7.87 -0.39 -51.61
C GLY A 111 -7.46 0.51 -50.43
N LYS A 112 -7.54 1.83 -50.61
CA LYS A 112 -7.13 2.87 -49.67
C LYS A 112 -8.34 3.63 -49.16
N GLU A 113 -8.74 3.37 -47.91
CA GLU A 113 -9.90 4.01 -47.29
C GLU A 113 -9.46 5.14 -46.35
N ARG A 114 -10.19 6.27 -46.39
CA ARG A 114 -9.96 7.41 -45.50
C ARG A 114 -10.62 7.15 -44.14
N THR A 115 -9.81 7.04 -43.09
CA THR A 115 -10.32 6.62 -41.76
C THR A 115 -10.58 7.77 -40.79
N CYS A 116 -10.25 9.03 -41.14
CA CYS A 116 -10.36 10.19 -40.25
C CYS A 116 -11.41 11.22 -40.76
N ASP A 117 -12.58 10.77 -41.23
CA ASP A 117 -13.63 11.70 -41.71
C ASP A 117 -14.37 12.44 -40.60
N SER A 118 -14.54 11.78 -39.45
CA SER A 118 -15.06 12.39 -38.22
C SER A 118 -13.99 12.39 -37.13
N LEU A 119 -14.07 13.35 -36.21
CA LEU A 119 -13.15 13.42 -35.07
C LEU A 119 -13.16 12.11 -34.26
N LEU A 120 -14.32 11.49 -34.09
CA LEU A 120 -14.46 10.23 -33.35
C LEU A 120 -13.73 9.08 -34.05
N MET A 121 -13.89 8.95 -35.37
CA MET A 121 -13.15 7.93 -36.13
C MET A 121 -11.65 8.18 -36.04
N CYS A 122 -11.20 9.43 -36.12
CA CYS A 122 -9.79 9.78 -35.96
C CYS A 122 -9.23 9.38 -34.58
N ILE A 123 -9.99 9.60 -33.51
CA ILE A 123 -9.61 9.16 -32.15
C ILE A 123 -9.51 7.63 -32.11
N VAL A 124 -10.50 6.91 -32.64
CA VAL A 124 -10.50 5.45 -32.67
C VAL A 124 -9.31 4.92 -33.47
N THR A 125 -9.01 5.47 -34.64
CA THR A 125 -7.86 5.08 -35.48
C THR A 125 -6.53 5.31 -34.79
N VAL A 126 -6.35 6.47 -34.12
CA VAL A 126 -5.12 6.77 -33.37
C VAL A 126 -4.99 5.86 -32.13
N LEU A 127 -6.09 5.56 -31.44
CA LEU A 127 -6.08 4.64 -30.29
C LEU A 127 -5.78 3.20 -30.71
N SER A 128 -6.38 2.71 -31.81
CA SER A 128 -6.28 1.30 -32.22
C SER A 128 -4.99 0.99 -32.96
N HIS A 129 -4.63 1.83 -33.94
CA HIS A 129 -3.45 1.63 -34.78
C HIS A 129 -2.28 2.48 -34.30
N GLY A 130 -2.51 3.71 -33.87
CA GLY A 130 -1.42 4.61 -33.43
C GLY A 130 -0.72 4.17 -32.15
N LEU A 131 -1.43 3.60 -31.16
CA LEU A 131 -0.80 3.08 -29.93
C LEU A 131 -0.17 1.70 -30.10
N ARG A 132 -0.66 0.90 -31.06
CA ARG A 132 -0.27 -0.50 -31.26
C ARG A 132 0.85 -0.67 -32.28
N SER A 133 0.90 0.19 -33.30
CA SER A 133 2.01 0.27 -34.24
C SER A 133 3.25 0.77 -33.49
N GLY A 134 4.32 -0.02 -33.48
CA GLY A 134 5.48 0.21 -32.61
C GLY A 134 6.18 1.57 -32.78
N GLY A 135 6.02 2.27 -33.91
CA GLY A 135 6.54 3.62 -34.16
C GLY A 135 5.55 4.76 -33.92
N GLY A 136 4.35 4.47 -33.41
CA GLY A 136 3.32 5.47 -33.14
C GLY A 136 2.41 5.75 -34.34
N VAL A 137 1.73 6.90 -34.30
CA VAL A 137 0.77 7.31 -35.34
C VAL A 137 1.42 7.58 -36.70
N GLY A 138 2.71 7.93 -36.74
CA GLY A 138 3.45 8.20 -37.98
C GLY A 138 3.54 7.01 -38.93
N ASP A 139 3.48 5.77 -38.39
CA ASP A 139 3.47 4.54 -39.20
C ASP A 139 2.11 4.27 -39.86
N VAL A 140 1.04 4.87 -39.33
CA VAL A 140 -0.33 4.69 -39.82
C VAL A 140 -0.66 5.69 -40.93
N LEU A 141 -0.10 6.90 -40.86
CA LEU A 141 -0.31 7.93 -41.87
C LEU A 141 0.55 7.70 -43.10
N ARG A 142 0.10 8.27 -44.22
CA ARG A 142 0.89 8.33 -45.45
C ARG A 142 2.24 9.01 -45.21
N LYS A 143 3.30 8.45 -45.80
CA LYS A 143 4.65 9.03 -45.77
C LYS A 143 4.66 10.36 -46.57
N PRO A 144 5.02 11.50 -45.95
CA PRO A 144 5.00 12.79 -46.61
C PRO A 144 6.15 12.92 -47.64
N SER A 145 5.91 13.66 -48.72
CA SER A 145 6.98 14.01 -49.69
C SER A 145 7.84 15.15 -49.15
N LYS A 146 9.11 15.23 -49.59
CA LYS A 146 10.06 16.29 -49.20
C LYS A 146 9.65 17.69 -49.68
N GLU A 147 8.77 17.75 -50.67
CA GLU A 147 8.35 18.99 -51.35
C GLU A 147 7.13 19.64 -50.69
N GLU A 148 6.49 18.96 -49.73
CA GLU A 148 5.30 19.47 -49.05
C GLU A 148 5.67 20.53 -47.99
N PRO A 149 4.99 21.69 -47.94
CA PRO A 149 5.32 22.78 -47.01
C PRO A 149 5.12 22.39 -45.54
N LEU A 150 4.32 21.36 -45.26
CA LEU A 150 4.00 20.85 -43.92
C LEU A 150 4.90 19.67 -43.50
N PHE A 151 5.92 19.31 -44.28
CA PHE A 151 6.80 18.17 -43.98
C PHE A 151 7.43 18.25 -42.58
N ALA A 152 8.00 19.41 -42.22
CA ALA A 152 8.65 19.58 -40.92
C ALA A 152 7.64 19.51 -39.76
N ALA A 153 6.46 20.11 -39.92
CA ALA A 153 5.39 20.06 -38.93
C ALA A 153 4.88 18.63 -38.70
N ARG A 154 4.75 17.84 -39.79
CA ARG A 154 4.39 16.42 -39.76
C ARG A 154 5.39 15.58 -38.97
N VAL A 155 6.69 15.74 -39.25
CA VAL A 155 7.76 15.02 -38.54
C VAL A 155 7.77 15.35 -37.04
N ILE A 156 7.62 16.63 -36.68
CA ILE A 156 7.56 17.04 -35.27
C ILE A 156 6.33 16.44 -34.59
N TYR A 157 5.17 16.44 -35.25
CA TYR A 157 3.94 15.83 -34.73
C TYR A 157 4.13 14.33 -34.44
N ASP A 158 4.72 13.57 -35.36
CA ASP A 158 4.95 12.13 -35.20
C ASP A 158 5.95 11.83 -34.07
N LEU A 159 7.05 12.60 -34.00
CA LEU A 159 8.06 12.46 -32.93
C LEU A 159 7.50 12.82 -31.54
N LEU A 160 6.68 13.87 -31.46
CA LEU A 160 6.03 14.28 -30.22
C LEU A 160 5.02 13.22 -29.75
N PHE A 161 4.22 12.67 -30.67
CA PHE A 161 3.30 11.58 -30.34
C PHE A 161 4.06 10.37 -29.81
N PHE A 162 5.11 9.94 -30.51
CA PHE A 162 5.93 8.79 -30.12
C PHE A 162 6.56 8.99 -28.73
N PHE A 163 7.21 10.12 -28.48
CA PHE A 163 7.88 10.36 -27.20
C PHE A 163 6.87 10.54 -26.05
N MET A 164 5.81 11.31 -26.25
CA MET A 164 4.87 11.62 -25.16
C MET A 164 3.93 10.44 -24.87
N VAL A 165 3.33 9.83 -25.89
CA VAL A 165 2.27 8.84 -25.69
C VAL A 165 2.84 7.42 -25.56
N ILE A 166 3.80 7.04 -26.41
CA ILE A 166 4.37 5.68 -26.37
C ILE A 166 5.45 5.59 -25.28
N ILE A 167 6.48 6.44 -25.34
CA ILE A 167 7.62 6.31 -24.44
C ILE A 167 7.29 6.75 -23.01
N ILE A 168 6.64 7.90 -22.82
CA ILE A 168 6.35 8.37 -21.45
C ILE A 168 5.12 7.66 -20.88
N VAL A 169 3.96 7.79 -21.51
CA VAL A 169 2.70 7.34 -20.90
C VAL A 169 2.62 5.81 -20.80
N LEU A 170 2.94 5.07 -21.86
CA LEU A 170 2.85 3.61 -21.84
C LEU A 170 3.84 2.98 -20.84
N ASN A 171 5.07 3.50 -20.77
CA ASN A 171 6.05 3.04 -19.78
C ASN A 171 5.72 3.50 -18.36
N LEU A 172 4.98 4.60 -18.17
CA LEU A 172 4.48 4.99 -16.85
C LEU A 172 3.47 3.95 -16.34
N ILE A 173 2.56 3.48 -17.19
CA ILE A 173 1.59 2.42 -16.83
C ILE A 173 2.34 1.15 -16.41
N PHE A 174 3.31 0.68 -17.20
CA PHE A 174 4.13 -0.47 -16.82
C PHE A 174 4.96 -0.21 -15.56
N GLY A 175 5.49 0.99 -15.39
CA GLY A 175 6.23 1.41 -14.20
C GLY A 175 5.40 1.27 -12.92
N VAL A 176 4.15 1.74 -12.93
CA VAL A 176 3.22 1.60 -11.80
C VAL A 176 2.91 0.13 -11.51
N ILE A 177 2.75 -0.70 -12.54
CA ILE A 177 2.51 -2.15 -12.36
C ILE A 177 3.74 -2.86 -11.77
N ILE A 178 4.95 -2.51 -12.22
CA ILE A 178 6.19 -3.09 -11.70
C ILE A 178 6.42 -2.69 -10.24
N ASP A 179 6.19 -1.41 -9.91
CA ASP A 179 6.32 -0.87 -8.55
C ASP A 179 5.36 -1.58 -7.58
N THR A 180 4.09 -1.70 -7.95
CA THR A 180 3.10 -2.42 -7.13
C THR A 180 3.40 -3.91 -6.98
N PHE A 181 4.01 -4.54 -7.98
CA PHE A 181 4.46 -5.92 -7.90
C PHE A 181 5.64 -6.07 -6.92
N ALA A 182 6.58 -5.13 -6.94
CA ALA A 182 7.69 -5.08 -5.99
C ALA A 182 7.20 -4.85 -4.55
N ASP A 183 6.19 -4.00 -4.35
CA ASP A 183 5.57 -3.77 -3.05
C ASP A 183 4.89 -5.02 -2.49
N LEU A 184 4.10 -5.71 -3.32
CA LEU A 184 3.44 -6.96 -2.90
C LEU A 184 4.44 -8.03 -2.49
N ARG A 185 5.56 -8.12 -3.22
CA ARG A 185 6.66 -9.04 -2.87
C ARG A 185 7.29 -8.66 -1.53
N SER A 186 7.59 -7.38 -1.32
CA SER A 186 8.18 -6.87 -0.09
C SER A 186 7.26 -7.07 1.11
N GLU A 187 5.95 -6.86 0.95
CA GLU A 187 4.97 -7.10 2.01
C GLU A 187 4.86 -8.58 2.36
N LYS A 188 4.84 -9.48 1.36
CA LYS A 188 4.84 -10.93 1.59
C LYS A 188 6.10 -11.35 2.36
N GLN A 189 7.27 -10.89 1.92
CA GLN A 189 8.54 -11.19 2.57
C GLN A 189 8.56 -10.68 4.02
N LYS A 190 8.10 -9.45 4.27
CA LYS A 190 8.01 -8.88 5.62
C LYS A 190 7.09 -9.70 6.54
N LYS A 191 5.95 -10.17 6.03
CA LYS A 191 5.04 -11.03 6.80
C LYS A 191 5.68 -12.38 7.14
N GLU A 192 6.36 -13.00 6.17
CA GLU A 192 7.08 -14.25 6.40
C GLU A 192 8.25 -14.09 7.37
N GLU A 193 8.93 -12.94 7.33
CA GLU A 193 9.99 -12.60 8.27
C GLU A 193 9.43 -12.47 9.70
N VAL A 194 8.42 -11.62 9.91
CA VAL A 194 7.78 -11.46 11.23
C VAL A 194 7.27 -12.80 11.78
N LEU A 195 6.70 -13.67 10.95
CA LEU A 195 6.24 -14.99 11.37
C LEU A 195 7.39 -15.91 11.85
N LYS A 196 8.60 -15.75 11.30
CA LYS A 196 9.78 -16.56 11.63
C LYS A 196 10.61 -15.98 12.77
N THR A 197 10.59 -14.66 12.94
CA THR A 197 11.41 -13.94 13.91
C THR A 197 10.64 -13.49 15.13
N THR A 198 9.32 -13.50 15.13
CA THR A 198 8.50 -13.03 16.25
C THR A 198 7.59 -14.14 16.76
N CYS A 199 7.53 -14.32 18.08
CA CYS A 199 6.66 -15.30 18.70
C CYS A 199 5.18 -14.88 18.58
N PHE A 200 4.32 -15.77 18.09
CA PHE A 200 2.89 -15.49 17.84
C PHE A 200 2.09 -15.12 19.10
N ILE A 201 2.46 -15.67 20.27
CA ILE A 201 1.72 -15.46 21.52
C ILE A 201 2.21 -14.20 22.24
N CYS A 202 3.50 -14.11 22.53
CA CYS A 202 4.03 -13.00 23.34
C CYS A 202 4.53 -11.79 22.56
N GLY A 203 4.76 -11.92 21.24
CA GLY A 203 5.27 -10.82 20.42
C GLY A 203 6.77 -10.52 20.60
N LEU A 204 7.52 -11.36 21.31
CA LEU A 204 8.96 -11.20 21.44
C LEU A 204 9.68 -11.62 20.17
N GLU A 205 10.69 -10.84 19.81
CA GLU A 205 11.60 -11.12 18.70
C GLU A 205 12.63 -12.19 19.09
N ARG A 206 13.14 -12.89 18.07
CA ARG A 206 14.10 -14.00 18.16
C ARG A 206 15.41 -13.56 18.82
N ASP A 207 15.82 -12.32 18.58
CA ASP A 207 17.04 -11.71 19.14
C ASP A 207 17.08 -11.74 20.67
N LYS A 208 15.92 -11.70 21.35
CA LYS A 208 15.83 -11.73 22.83
C LYS A 208 16.23 -13.07 23.44
N PHE A 209 16.19 -14.14 22.65
CA PHE A 209 16.54 -15.49 23.06
C PHE A 209 17.98 -15.85 22.68
N ASP A 210 18.66 -15.00 21.90
CA ASP A 210 20.06 -15.21 21.56
C ASP A 210 20.93 -15.16 22.82
N ASN A 211 21.85 -16.11 22.96
CA ASN A 211 22.73 -16.28 24.13
C ASN A 211 21.99 -16.55 25.46
N LYS A 212 20.72 -16.98 25.41
CA LYS A 212 19.97 -17.47 26.58
C LYS A 212 19.99 -18.99 26.64
N THR A 213 19.57 -19.54 27.79
CA THR A 213 19.50 -20.98 28.00
C THR A 213 18.41 -21.66 27.17
N VAL A 214 17.30 -20.96 26.93
CA VAL A 214 16.17 -21.42 26.12
C VAL A 214 16.27 -20.80 24.74
N THR A 215 16.23 -21.63 23.70
CA THR A 215 16.27 -21.19 22.30
C THR A 215 14.89 -20.69 21.84
N PHE A 216 14.85 -19.87 20.79
CA PHE A 216 13.58 -19.40 20.22
C PHE A 216 12.69 -20.56 19.73
N GLU A 217 13.28 -21.60 19.13
CA GLU A 217 12.58 -22.80 18.68
C GLU A 217 11.92 -23.57 19.84
N GLU A 218 12.62 -23.69 20.97
CA GLU A 218 12.09 -24.32 22.18
C GLU A 218 10.98 -23.47 22.80
N HIS A 219 11.17 -22.15 22.84
CA HIS A 219 10.18 -21.19 23.31
C HIS A 219 8.85 -21.31 22.54
N ILE A 220 8.87 -21.34 21.21
CA ILE A 220 7.63 -21.43 20.42
C ILE A 220 6.97 -22.81 20.46
N LYS A 221 7.74 -23.87 20.75
CA LYS A 221 7.26 -25.26 20.68
C LYS A 221 6.74 -25.78 22.02
N GLU A 222 7.44 -25.46 23.11
CA GLU A 222 7.18 -25.99 24.44
C GLU A 222 6.51 -24.95 25.34
N GLU A 223 6.97 -23.70 25.36
CA GLU A 223 6.38 -22.63 26.20
C GLU A 223 5.14 -21.99 25.55
N HIS A 224 5.29 -21.47 24.33
CA HIS A 224 4.32 -20.64 23.62
C HIS A 224 3.79 -21.30 22.34
N ASN A 225 3.37 -22.56 22.46
CA ASN A 225 2.75 -23.29 21.36
C ASN A 225 1.31 -22.82 21.11
N MET A 226 1.03 -22.28 19.92
CA MET A 226 -0.29 -21.76 19.55
C MET A 226 -1.44 -22.77 19.72
N TRP A 227 -1.16 -24.07 19.51
CA TRP A 227 -2.18 -25.12 19.60
C TRP A 227 -2.54 -25.46 21.04
N HIS A 228 -1.58 -25.38 21.97
CA HIS A 228 -1.86 -25.60 23.39
C HIS A 228 -2.85 -24.56 23.94
N TYR A 229 -2.73 -23.30 23.51
CA TYR A 229 -3.72 -22.26 23.86
C TYR A 229 -5.11 -22.58 23.30
N LEU A 230 -5.21 -23.04 22.04
CA LEU A 230 -6.48 -23.43 21.45
C LEU A 230 -7.11 -24.61 22.19
N PHE A 231 -6.32 -25.64 22.51
CA PHE A 231 -6.80 -26.81 23.27
C PHE A 231 -7.25 -26.42 24.67
N PHE A 232 -6.55 -25.50 25.34
CA PHE A 232 -6.95 -25.00 26.65
C PHE A 232 -8.29 -24.24 26.60
N ILE A 233 -8.51 -23.41 25.58
CA ILE A 233 -9.80 -22.72 25.40
C ILE A 233 -10.94 -23.73 25.17
N VAL A 234 -10.71 -24.77 24.37
CA VAL A 234 -11.70 -25.83 24.15
C VAL A 234 -11.96 -26.61 25.44
N LEU A 235 -10.92 -26.93 26.22
CA LEU A 235 -11.03 -27.60 27.51
C LEU A 235 -11.92 -26.81 28.47
N VAL A 236 -11.63 -25.51 28.65
CA VAL A 236 -12.41 -24.64 29.55
C VAL A 236 -13.88 -24.57 29.11
N LYS A 237 -14.16 -24.55 27.80
CA LYS A 237 -15.54 -24.52 27.29
C LYS A 237 -16.33 -25.83 27.48
N VAL A 238 -15.65 -26.97 27.50
CA VAL A 238 -16.31 -28.29 27.59
C VAL A 238 -16.38 -28.80 29.04
N LYS A 239 -15.39 -28.44 29.85
CA LYS A 239 -15.30 -28.86 31.25
C LYS A 239 -16.38 -28.19 32.10
N ASP A 240 -16.90 -28.90 33.10
CA ASP A 240 -17.90 -28.38 34.02
C ASP A 240 -17.33 -27.27 34.90
N SER A 241 -18.09 -26.18 35.06
CA SER A 241 -17.66 -25.00 35.83
C SER A 241 -17.36 -25.26 37.30
N THR A 242 -17.92 -26.33 37.89
CA THR A 242 -17.65 -26.72 39.27
C THR A 242 -16.32 -27.44 39.45
N GLU A 243 -15.74 -27.94 38.35
CA GLU A 243 -14.46 -28.65 38.34
C GLU A 243 -13.29 -27.76 37.92
N TYR A 244 -13.54 -26.48 37.68
CA TYR A 244 -12.50 -25.54 37.31
C TYR A 244 -11.46 -25.39 38.43
N THR A 245 -10.19 -25.43 38.03
CA THR A 245 -9.10 -24.99 38.89
C THR A 245 -9.09 -23.45 39.00
N GLY A 246 -8.37 -22.89 39.97
CA GLY A 246 -8.29 -21.42 40.13
C GLY A 246 -7.93 -20.67 38.84
N PRO A 247 -6.85 -21.06 38.12
CA PRO A 247 -6.50 -20.46 36.84
C PRO A 247 -7.54 -20.68 35.73
N GLU A 248 -8.17 -21.86 35.67
CA GLU A 248 -9.22 -22.15 34.69
C GLU A 248 -10.44 -21.24 34.91
N SER A 249 -10.88 -21.05 36.16
CA SER A 249 -11.98 -20.14 36.52
C SER A 249 -11.66 -18.70 36.11
N TYR A 250 -10.44 -18.24 36.38
CA TYR A 250 -9.98 -16.90 35.97
C TYR A 250 -10.01 -16.73 34.45
N VAL A 251 -9.48 -17.69 33.69
CA VAL A 251 -9.49 -17.63 32.23
C VAL A 251 -10.92 -17.74 31.68
N ALA A 252 -11.79 -18.56 32.29
CA ALA A 252 -13.20 -18.66 31.91
C ALA A 252 -13.94 -17.33 32.08
N GLU A 253 -13.69 -16.61 33.18
CA GLU A 253 -14.22 -15.27 33.42
C GLU A 253 -13.70 -14.27 32.39
N MET A 254 -12.38 -14.24 32.15
CA MET A 254 -11.78 -13.38 31.13
C MET A 254 -12.33 -13.62 29.72
N ILE A 255 -12.54 -14.89 29.34
CA ILE A 255 -13.16 -15.26 28.06
C ILE A 255 -14.61 -14.75 27.99
N LYS A 256 -15.36 -14.88 29.09
CA LYS A 256 -16.76 -14.41 29.18
C LYS A 256 -16.84 -12.89 29.07
N GLU A 257 -15.86 -12.17 29.59
CA GLU A 257 -15.74 -10.71 29.51
C GLU A 257 -15.12 -10.22 28.19
N HIS A 258 -14.74 -11.13 27.29
CA HIS A 258 -13.98 -10.82 26.06
C HIS A 258 -12.66 -10.08 26.33
N ASN A 259 -12.05 -10.29 27.49
CA ASN A 259 -10.76 -9.72 27.86
C ASN A 259 -9.61 -10.66 27.45
N LEU A 260 -8.63 -10.11 26.71
CA LEU A 260 -7.46 -10.83 26.20
C LEU A 260 -6.19 -10.64 27.07
N ASP A 261 -6.29 -9.93 28.19
CA ASP A 261 -5.15 -9.59 29.05
C ASP A 261 -4.50 -10.81 29.74
N TRP A 262 -5.17 -11.95 29.74
CA TRP A 262 -4.61 -13.20 30.27
C TRP A 262 -3.52 -13.81 29.37
N PHE A 263 -3.44 -13.41 28.09
CA PHE A 263 -2.31 -13.77 27.22
C PHE A 263 -1.03 -13.01 27.62
N PRO A 264 0.15 -13.65 27.58
CA PRO A 264 1.40 -12.95 27.84
C PRO A 264 1.67 -11.92 26.74
N ARG A 265 2.04 -10.69 27.12
CA ARG A 265 2.44 -9.63 26.18
C ARG A 265 3.86 -9.19 26.49
N MET A 266 4.75 -9.24 25.49
CA MET A 266 6.15 -8.82 25.57
C MET A 266 6.93 -9.44 26.74
N ARG A 267 6.56 -10.65 27.17
CA ARG A 267 7.18 -11.34 28.31
C ARG A 267 7.20 -12.86 28.11
N ALA A 268 8.18 -13.53 28.70
CA ALA A 268 8.30 -14.98 28.74
C ALA A 268 9.01 -15.41 30.03
N MET A 269 8.61 -16.55 30.60
CA MET A 269 9.18 -17.05 31.86
C MET A 269 10.70 -17.28 31.76
N SER A 270 11.16 -17.75 30.60
CA SER A 270 12.57 -17.98 30.28
C SER A 270 13.45 -16.73 30.30
N LEU A 271 12.87 -15.52 30.23
CA LEU A 271 13.61 -14.25 30.19
C LEU A 271 13.61 -13.48 31.53
N VAL A 272 12.80 -13.90 32.51
CA VAL A 272 12.59 -13.20 33.79
C VAL A 272 13.87 -13.10 34.63
N SER A 273 14.83 -14.02 34.43
CA SER A 273 16.11 -13.99 35.16
C SER A 273 17.01 -12.82 34.80
N SER A 274 16.87 -12.20 33.61
CA SER A 274 17.67 -11.03 33.23
C SER A 274 17.08 -9.67 33.63
N ASP A 275 15.77 -9.59 33.86
CA ASP A 275 15.15 -8.33 34.29
C ASP A 275 15.59 -7.93 35.70
N ALA A 276 15.96 -8.90 36.54
CA ALA A 276 16.49 -8.64 37.88
C ALA A 276 17.75 -7.76 37.86
N GLU A 277 18.66 -7.93 36.90
CA GLU A 277 19.88 -7.10 36.79
C GLU A 277 19.57 -5.68 36.26
N GLY A 278 18.59 -5.56 35.37
CA GLY A 278 18.10 -4.28 34.85
C GLY A 278 17.39 -3.46 35.93
N GLU A 279 16.45 -4.07 36.64
CA GLU A 279 15.73 -3.48 37.77
C GLU A 279 16.69 -3.05 38.88
N GLN A 280 17.73 -3.86 39.19
CA GLN A 280 18.74 -3.48 40.16
C GLN A 280 19.49 -2.19 39.76
N ASN A 281 19.78 -2.03 38.47
CA ASN A 281 20.46 -0.86 37.94
C ASN A 281 19.55 0.39 37.94
N GLU A 282 18.27 0.23 37.65
CA GLU A 282 17.29 1.32 37.74
C GLU A 282 17.06 1.76 39.18
N ILE A 283 16.94 0.82 40.12
CA ILE A 283 16.83 1.10 41.55
C ILE A 283 18.06 1.88 42.04
N ARG A 284 19.27 1.48 41.63
CA ARG A 284 20.50 2.20 41.96
C ARG A 284 20.50 3.63 41.41
N ASN A 285 20.08 3.82 40.16
CA ASN A 285 20.01 5.15 39.54
C ASN A 285 18.96 6.05 40.24
N LEU A 286 17.82 5.49 40.64
CA LEU A 286 16.81 6.18 41.43
C LEU A 286 17.35 6.56 42.82
N GLN A 287 18.15 5.69 43.44
CA GLN A 287 18.78 5.94 44.73
C GLN A 287 19.80 7.10 44.65
N GLU A 288 20.62 7.14 43.59
CA GLU A 288 21.54 8.25 43.32
C GLU A 288 20.79 9.59 43.12
N LYS A 289 19.67 9.57 42.39
CA LYS A 289 18.80 10.75 42.23
C LYS A 289 18.21 11.20 43.57
N LEU A 290 17.75 10.26 44.41
CA LEU A 290 17.20 10.58 45.73
C LEU A 290 18.27 11.20 46.65
N GLU A 291 19.48 10.67 46.67
CA GLU A 291 20.59 11.23 47.45
C GLU A 291 20.97 12.64 46.98
N SER A 292 20.98 12.88 45.66
CA SER A 292 21.24 14.22 45.12
C SER A 292 20.16 15.23 45.53
N ALA A 293 18.88 14.83 45.51
CA ALA A 293 17.77 15.65 45.96
C ALA A 293 17.87 15.94 47.47
N MET A 294 18.22 14.94 48.28
CA MET A 294 18.44 15.13 49.72
C MET A 294 19.59 16.11 50.01
N ARG A 295 20.70 16.06 49.27
CA ARG A 295 21.80 17.03 49.41
C ARG A 295 21.36 18.44 49.07
N LEU A 296 20.56 18.62 48.02
CA LEU A 296 20.02 19.93 47.65
C LEU A 296 19.09 20.48 48.74
N VAL A 297 18.22 19.64 49.31
CA VAL A 297 17.33 20.03 50.42
C VAL A 297 18.14 20.44 51.65
N CYS A 298 19.18 19.68 52.03
CA CYS A 298 20.07 20.04 53.13
C CYS A 298 20.80 21.36 52.89
N ASN A 299 21.33 21.57 51.69
CA ASN A 299 22.00 22.83 51.32
C ASN A 299 21.03 24.02 51.39
N LEU A 300 19.82 23.88 50.85
CA LEU A 300 18.80 24.92 50.90
C LEU A 300 18.36 25.22 52.33
N SER A 301 18.18 24.18 53.15
CA SER A 301 17.90 24.35 54.58
C SER A 301 19.02 25.10 55.30
N GLY A 302 20.29 24.79 54.98
CA GLY A 302 21.45 25.50 55.50
C GLY A 302 21.45 26.99 55.12
N GLN A 303 21.23 27.28 53.84
CA GLN A 303 21.09 28.66 53.35
C GLN A 303 19.94 29.41 54.01
N LEU A 304 18.81 28.75 54.26
CA LEU A 304 17.66 29.34 54.96
C LEU A 304 18.02 29.67 56.42
N THR A 305 18.75 28.78 57.10
CA THR A 305 19.18 29.03 58.49
C THR A 305 20.19 30.16 58.58
N GLU A 306 21.14 30.24 57.64
CA GLU A 306 22.14 31.30 57.60
C GLU A 306 21.48 32.65 57.27
N LEU A 307 20.55 32.67 56.30
CA LEU A 307 19.76 33.86 55.98
C LEU A 307 18.93 34.32 57.18
N LYS A 308 18.30 33.39 57.91
CA LYS A 308 17.58 33.69 59.15
C LYS A 308 18.51 34.33 60.19
N GLU A 309 19.72 33.81 60.37
CA GLU A 309 20.68 34.37 61.31
C GLU A 309 21.16 35.77 60.89
N GLN A 310 21.43 35.99 59.61
CA GLN A 310 21.81 37.30 59.07
C GLN A 310 20.70 38.33 59.23
N VAL A 311 19.43 37.97 58.95
CA VAL A 311 18.27 38.82 59.18
C VAL A 311 18.11 39.15 60.67
N THR A 312 18.25 38.15 61.54
CA THR A 312 18.16 38.34 62.99
C THR A 312 19.24 39.31 63.48
N LYS A 313 20.51 39.13 63.07
CA LYS A 313 21.59 40.05 63.44
C LYS A 313 21.38 41.46 62.87
N LYS A 314 20.91 41.59 61.63
CA LYS A 314 20.75 42.89 60.96
C LYS A 314 19.59 43.73 61.50
N TYR A 315 18.50 43.10 61.93
CA TYR A 315 17.30 43.83 62.34
C TYR A 315 17.01 43.75 63.85
N HIS A 316 17.44 42.72 64.57
CA HIS A 316 17.14 42.57 66.00
C HIS A 316 18.13 43.31 66.91
N LEU A 317 19.45 43.25 66.60
CA LEU A 317 20.49 43.93 67.39
C LEU A 317 20.32 45.46 67.43
N PRO A 318 20.13 46.17 66.31
CA PRO A 318 19.91 47.62 66.36
C PRO A 318 18.54 48.01 66.95
N PHE A 319 17.56 47.10 66.98
CA PHE A 319 16.25 47.36 67.59
C PHE A 319 16.31 47.33 69.13
N GLU A 320 17.06 46.40 69.72
CA GLU A 320 17.34 46.41 71.17
C GLU A 320 18.15 47.64 71.58
N GLU A 321 19.12 48.04 70.77
CA GLU A 321 19.93 49.25 71.02
C GLU A 321 19.08 50.53 70.93
N LEU A 322 18.12 50.59 70.00
CA LEU A 322 17.11 51.67 69.91
C LEU A 322 16.17 51.71 71.12
N LEU A 323 15.72 50.56 71.64
CA LEU A 323 14.89 50.49 72.84
C LEU A 323 15.64 50.90 74.11
N LEU A 324 16.91 50.54 74.23
CA LEU A 324 17.79 51.00 75.32
C LEU A 324 18.06 52.50 75.25
N ARG A 325 18.17 53.07 74.05
CA ARG A 325 18.31 54.52 73.85
C ARG A 325 17.00 55.27 74.14
N ALA A 326 15.86 54.66 73.84
CA ALA A 326 14.55 55.20 74.19
C ALA A 326 14.25 55.14 75.71
N SER A 327 14.78 54.15 76.43
CA SER A 327 14.62 54.05 77.89
C SER A 327 15.52 54.97 78.70
N GLN A 328 16.53 55.59 78.08
CA GLN A 328 17.43 56.58 78.70
C GLN A 328 16.99 58.04 78.49
N VAL A 329 15.86 58.29 77.84
CA VAL A 329 15.24 59.63 77.82
C VAL A 329 14.61 59.88 79.20
N SER A 330 15.29 60.67 80.02
CA SER A 330 14.88 61.04 81.37
C SER A 330 13.59 61.86 81.38
N ASN A 331 12.77 61.60 82.39
CA ASN A 331 11.43 62.11 82.69
C ASN A 331 11.28 63.65 82.86
N GLU A 332 12.24 64.48 82.45
CA GLU A 332 12.18 65.94 82.62
C GLU A 332 11.54 66.69 81.42
N ASP A 333 11.32 66.03 80.28
CA ASP A 333 10.76 66.68 79.07
C ASP A 333 9.23 66.51 78.89
N ILE A 334 8.52 65.81 79.80
CA ILE A 334 7.07 65.52 79.67
C ILE A 334 6.21 66.38 80.62
N GLN A 335 6.69 67.55 81.06
CA GLN A 335 5.87 68.49 81.85
C GLN A 335 5.19 69.60 81.03
N TRP A 336 5.32 69.57 79.69
CA TRP A 336 4.67 70.54 78.77
C TRP A 336 3.52 69.97 77.93
N PHE A 337 3.09 68.72 78.13
CA PHE A 337 2.08 68.08 77.27
C PHE A 337 0.66 67.95 77.85
N PHE A 338 0.38 68.52 79.04
CA PHE A 338 -0.98 68.70 79.54
C PHE A 338 -1.30 70.18 79.80
N CYS A 339 -1.51 70.92 78.71
CA CYS A 339 -2.45 72.04 78.62
C CYS A 339 -2.95 72.13 77.18
#